data_AF-A0A0R2HA54-F1
#
_entry.id   AF-A0A0R2HA54-F1
#
_cell.length_a   1.000
_cell.length_b   1.000
_cell.length_c   1.000
_cell.angle_alpha   90.00
_cell.angle_beta   90.00
_cell.angle_gamma   90.00
#
_symmetry.space_group_name_H-M   'P 1'
#
loop_
_entity.id
_entity.type
_entity.pdbx_description
1 polymer ?
#
loop_
_entity_poly.entity_id
_entity_poly.type
_entity_poly.pdbx_seq_one_letter_code
_entity_poly.pdbx_strand_id
1 'polypeptide(L)' 'MVYVYKTKLLGEIIMKIFNFLMKDIVFIPVGILLAITIWFGTNTNNKFWWYITGITAPILFIYSLIKIIHDRKKRS' A
#
# COMPACT_ATOMS: atom_id res chain seq x y z
N MET A 1 0.97 -36.74 -10.15
CA MET A 1 1.90 -35.62 -10.47
C MET A 1 1.23 -34.38 -11.06
N VAL A 2 0.10 -34.48 -11.78
CA VAL A 2 -0.56 -33.33 -12.44
C VAL A 2 -1.17 -32.30 -11.46
N TYR A 3 -1.68 -32.74 -10.31
CA TYR A 3 -2.33 -31.86 -9.32
C TYR A 3 -1.38 -30.88 -8.61
N VAL A 4 -0.10 -31.25 -8.44
CA VAL A 4 0.90 -30.40 -7.76
C VAL A 4 1.34 -29.22 -8.64
N TYR A 5 1.28 -29.40 -9.95
CA TYR A 5 1.66 -28.34 -10.90
C TYR A 5 0.59 -27.24 -10.97
N LYS A 6 -0.69 -27.63 -10.90
CA LYS A 6 -1.84 -26.70 -10.94
C LYS A 6 -1.88 -25.79 -9.71
N THR A 7 -1.51 -26.31 -8.52
CA THR A 7 -1.45 -25.52 -7.28
C THR A 7 -0.27 -24.56 -7.24
N LYS A 8 0.89 -24.93 -7.81
CA LYS A 8 2.02 -24.01 -8.00
C LYS A 8 1.68 -22.82 -8.88
N LEU A 9 0.98 -23.05 -9.99
CA LEU A 9 0.58 -22.01 -10.93
C LEU A 9 -0.38 -20.98 -10.29
N LEU A 10 -1.32 -21.46 -9.47
CA LEU A 10 -2.24 -20.61 -8.72
C LEU A 10 -1.50 -19.72 -7.71
N GLY A 11 -0.52 -20.29 -7.00
CA GLY A 11 0.33 -19.55 -6.06
C GLY A 11 1.14 -18.44 -6.73
N GLU A 12 1.71 -18.70 -7.91
CA GLU A 12 2.44 -17.67 -8.69
C GLU A 12 1.54 -16.53 -9.17
N ILE A 13 0.31 -16.84 -9.59
CA ILE A 13 -0.67 -15.82 -10.01
C ILE A 13 -1.08 -14.95 -8.82
N ILE A 14 -1.39 -15.56 -7.66
CA ILE A 14 -1.72 -14.84 -6.44
C ILE A 14 -0.54 -13.94 -6.04
N MET A 15 0.70 -14.43 -6.10
CA MET A 15 1.88 -13.62 -5.77
C MET A 15 2.11 -12.47 -6.74
N LYS A 16 1.83 -12.66 -8.04
CA LYS A 16 1.87 -11.57 -9.03
C LYS A 16 0.81 -10.51 -8.78
N ILE A 17 -0.42 -10.92 -8.46
CA ILE A 17 -1.52 -10.00 -8.13
C ILE A 17 -1.19 -9.24 -6.84
N PHE A 18 -0.71 -9.93 -5.80
CA PHE A 18 -0.34 -9.31 -4.54
C PHE A 18 0.82 -8.32 -4.71
N ASN A 19 1.80 -8.67 -5.52
CA ASN A 19 2.92 -7.79 -5.84
C ASN A 19 2.46 -6.57 -6.65
N PHE A 20 1.53 -6.73 -7.60
CA PHE A 20 0.94 -5.63 -8.36
C PHE A 20 0.09 -4.70 -7.48
N LEU A 21 -0.72 -5.27 -6.59
CA LEU A 21 -1.52 -4.53 -5.61
C LEU A 21 -0.61 -3.72 -4.66
N MET A 22 0.39 -4.37 -4.06
CA MET A 22 1.31 -3.72 -3.12
C MET A 22 2.19 -2.66 -3.80
N LYS A 23 2.63 -2.89 -5.04
CA LYS A 23 3.65 -2.04 -5.67
C LYS A 23 3.07 -0.76 -6.31
N ASP A 24 1.91 -0.86 -6.95
CA ASP A 24 1.38 0.21 -7.82
C ASP A 24 -0.06 0.65 -7.44
N ILE A 25 -0.95 -0.29 -7.06
CA ILE A 25 -2.36 0.02 -6.80
C ILE A 25 -2.63 0.51 -5.38
N VAL A 26 -1.85 0.19 -4.35
CA VAL A 26 -2.12 0.69 -2.98
C VAL A 26 -1.64 2.14 -2.81
N PHE A 27 -0.60 2.55 -3.53
CA PHE A 27 0.02 3.85 -3.30
C PHE A 27 -0.84 5.02 -3.77
N ILE A 28 -1.46 4.89 -4.95
CA ILE A 28 -2.26 5.96 -5.56
C ILE A 28 -3.57 6.21 -4.79
N PRO A 29 -4.40 5.21 -4.47
CA PRO A 29 -5.64 5.39 -3.72
C PRO A 29 -5.39 5.84 -2.29
N VAL A 30 -4.33 5.35 -1.63
CA VAL A 30 -4.03 5.77 -0.25
C VAL A 30 -3.50 7.20 -0.22
N GLY A 31 -2.70 7.62 -1.20
CA GLY A 31 -2.31 9.02 -1.37
C GLY A 31 -3.49 9.95 -1.68
N ILE A 32 -4.41 9.51 -2.55
CA ILE A 32 -5.66 10.24 -2.85
C ILE A 32 -6.55 10.32 -1.61
N LEU A 33 -6.72 9.22 -0.87
CA LEU A 33 -7.45 9.19 0.40
C LEU A 33 -6.85 10.16 1.40
N LEU A 34 -5.52 10.20 1.55
CA LEU A 34 -4.83 11.13 2.43
C LEU A 34 -5.10 12.59 2.03
N ALA A 35 -5.05 12.91 0.73
CA ALA A 35 -5.34 14.25 0.23
C ALA A 35 -6.80 14.65 0.50
N ILE A 36 -7.74 13.72 0.30
CA ILE A 36 -9.17 13.91 0.60
C ILE A 36 -9.37 14.11 2.10
N THR A 37 -8.77 13.29 2.97
CA THR A 37 -8.95 13.39 4.42
C THR A 37 -8.35 14.69 4.97
N ILE A 38 -7.23 15.16 4.40
CA ILE A 38 -6.64 16.48 4.73
C ILE A 38 -7.58 17.59 4.30
N TRP A 39 -8.10 17.57 3.05
CA TRP A 39 -9.04 18.57 2.55
C TRP A 39 -10.29 18.64 3.45
N PHE A 40 -10.92 17.51 3.74
CA PHE A 40 -12.10 17.49 4.60
C PHE A 40 -11.76 17.89 6.03
N GLY A 41 -10.62 17.47 6.58
CA GLY A 41 -10.16 17.85 7.91
C GLY A 41 -9.96 19.35 8.09
N THR A 42 -9.42 20.03 7.08
CA THR A 42 -9.22 21.49 7.09
C THR A 42 -10.52 22.26 6.91
N ASN A 43 -11.45 21.78 6.08
CA ASN A 43 -12.71 22.49 5.81
C ASN A 43 -13.81 22.24 6.85
N THR A 44 -13.81 21.07 7.51
CA THR A 44 -14.87 20.70 8.46
C THR A 44 -14.47 20.83 9.92
N ASN A 45 -13.19 21.08 10.21
CA ASN A 45 -12.59 21.10 11.57
C ASN A 45 -13.03 19.90 12.45
N ASN A 46 -13.34 18.77 11.81
CA ASN A 46 -13.82 17.58 12.50
C ASN A 46 -12.63 16.72 12.94
N LYS A 47 -12.54 16.45 14.24
CA LYS A 47 -11.48 15.65 14.85
C LYS A 47 -11.35 14.26 14.23
N PHE A 48 -12.44 13.67 13.73
CA PHE A 48 -12.44 12.36 13.08
C PHE A 48 -11.49 12.28 11.86
N TRP A 49 -11.52 13.29 10.99
CA TRP A 49 -10.66 13.34 9.80
C TRP A 49 -9.18 13.52 10.14
N TRP A 50 -8.90 14.27 11.22
CA TRP A 50 -7.54 14.42 11.75
C TRP A 50 -7.01 13.12 12.35
N TYR A 51 -7.85 12.34 13.03
CA TYR A 51 -7.46 10.99 13.50
C TYR A 51 -7.14 10.05 12.34
N ILE A 52 -7.98 10.02 11.30
CA ILE A 52 -7.73 9.18 10.12
C ILE A 52 -6.42 9.59 9.44
N THR A 53 -6.21 10.89 9.22
CA THR A 53 -4.98 11.41 8.61
C THR A 53 -3.75 11.12 9.48
N GLY A 54 -3.87 11.29 10.80
CA GLY A 54 -2.82 11.02 11.77
C GLY A 54 -2.41 9.55 11.85
N ILE A 55 -3.29 8.60 11.53
CA ILE A 55 -2.98 7.16 11.48
C ILE A 55 -2.44 6.76 10.10
N THR A 56 -3.03 7.28 9.02
CA THR A 56 -2.67 6.90 7.64
C THR A 56 -1.30 7.44 7.21
N ALA A 57 -0.91 8.65 7.62
CA ALA A 57 0.38 9.23 7.27
C ALA A 57 1.60 8.44 7.81
N PRO A 58 1.65 8.02 9.10
CA PRO A 58 2.73 7.17 9.61
C PRO A 58 2.85 5.82 8.90
N ILE A 59 1.72 5.19 8.58
CA ILE A 59 1.70 3.90 7.87
C ILE A 59 2.33 4.06 6.48
N LEU A 60 1.95 5.10 5.73
CA LEU A 60 2.55 5.43 4.45
C LEU A 60 4.05 5.73 4.55
N PHE A 61 4.47 6.43 5.61
CA PHE A 61 5.87 6.76 5.86
C PHE A 61 6.72 5.50 6.10
N ILE A 62 6.28 4.62 7.00
CA ILE A 62 6.97 3.34 7.30
C ILE A 62 7.03 2.48 6.03
N TYR A 63 5.94 2.38 5.29
CA TYR A 63 5.89 1.61 4.05
C TYR A 63 6.87 2.16 3.00
N SER A 64 6.96 3.48 2.86
CA SER A 64 7.90 4.13 1.93
C SER A 64 9.35 3.87 2.32
N LEU A 65 9.68 3.89 3.62
CA LEU A 65 11.01 3.51 4.11
C LEU A 65 11.35 2.05 3.78
N ILE A 66 10.43 1.13 4.03
CA ILE A 66 10.61 -0.29 3.69
C ILE A 66 10.85 -0.46 2.19
N LYS A 67 10.08 0.23 1.35
CA LYS A 67 10.23 0.21 -0.11
C LYS A 67 11.61 0.72 -0.55
N ILE A 68 12.07 1.85 0.00
CA ILE A 68 13.40 2.41 -0.28
C ILE A 68 14.50 1.43 0.12
N ILE A 69 14.41 0.81 1.30
CA ILE A 69 15.40 -0.17 1.77
C ILE A 69 15.41 -1.40 0.86
N HIS A 70 14.22 -1.90 0.48
CA HIS A 70 14.08 -3.05 -0.40
C HIS A 70 14.64 -2.77 -1.80
N ASP A 71 14.34 -1.61 -2.38
CA ASP A 71 14.84 -1.21 -3.69
C ASP A 71 16.37 -1.03 -3.70
N ARG A 72 16.96 -0.54 -2.60
CA ARG A 72 18.43 -0.49 -2.43
C ARG A 72 19.04 -1.89 -2.38
N LYS A 73 18.42 -2.81 -1.64
CA LYS A 73 18.90 -4.20 -1.51
C LYS A 73 18.84 -4.98 -2.83
N LYS A 74 17.89 -4.67 -3.72
CA LYS A 74 17.74 -5.33 -5.02
C LYS A 74 18.73 -4.83 -6.09
N ARG A 75 19.40 -3.69 -5.88
CA ARG A 75 20.38 -3.10 -6.80
C ARG A 75 21.85 -3.42 -6.46
N SER A 76 22.10 -4.07 -5.32
CA SER A 76 23.42 -4.57 -4.91
C SER A 76 23.51 -6.08 -5.11
#